data_AF-A0A7L2SCV2-F1
#
_entry.id   AF-A0A7L2SCV2-F1
#
_cell.length_a   1.000
_cell.length_b   1.000
_cell.length_c   1.000
_cell.angle_alpha   90.00
_cell.angle_beta   90.00
_cell.angle_gamma   90.00
#
_symmetry.space_group_name_H-M   'P 1'
#
loop_
_entity.id
_entity.type
_entity.pdbx_description
1 polymer ?
#
loop_
_entity_poly.entity_id
_entity_poly.type
_entity_poly.pdbx_seq_one_letter_code
_entity_poly.pdbx_strand_id
1 'polypeptide(L)'
;PPGEKTKGMMGVSELLISTCVQCVLFSLLSAQPLLVVGFSGPLLVFEEAFYSFCSSNGLEYIVGRVWIGFWLILLVLVVVAWEGSFLVRYLSRYTQEIFSFLISLIFIFETFSKLVTIFKNHPLTRHYSVQPDFQPGVPEPNTALLSLVLMAGTFFLAFFLRKFKNSSFLPGKVRTGGHGGVP
;
A
#
# COMPACT_ATOMS: atom_id res chain seq x y z
N PRO A 1 -1.97 -11.70 1.03
CA PRO A 1 -0.84 -11.00 0.36
C PRO A 1 -0.92 -11.14 -1.17
N PRO A 2 -0.25 -10.29 -1.97
CA PRO A 2 -0.36 -10.33 -3.45
C PRO A 2 0.01 -11.70 -4.05
N GLY A 3 0.91 -12.46 -3.41
CA GLY A 3 1.26 -13.83 -3.81
C GLY A 3 0.17 -14.89 -3.59
N GLU A 4 -0.75 -14.72 -2.63
CA GLU A 4 -1.88 -15.65 -2.43
C GLU A 4 -2.95 -15.48 -3.52
N LYS A 5 -3.01 -14.31 -4.16
CA LYS A 5 -4.01 -13.96 -5.16
C LYS A 5 -3.60 -14.31 -6.59
N THR A 6 -2.31 -14.53 -6.84
CA THR A 6 -1.73 -14.88 -8.16
C THR A 6 -1.09 -16.27 -8.20
N LYS A 7 -1.46 -17.17 -7.27
CA LYS A 7 -0.89 -18.53 -7.15
C LYS A 7 0.65 -18.55 -7.18
N GLY A 8 1.29 -17.58 -6.52
CA GLY A 8 2.76 -17.51 -6.42
C GLY A 8 3.51 -17.09 -7.70
N MET A 9 2.83 -16.70 -8.79
CA MET A 9 3.51 -16.21 -10.00
C MET A 9 4.01 -14.75 -9.88
N MET A 10 3.51 -14.00 -8.90
CA MET A 10 3.98 -12.66 -8.55
C MET A 10 4.18 -12.59 -7.03
N GLY A 11 5.41 -12.87 -6.59
CA GLY A 11 5.74 -12.86 -5.17
C GLY A 11 5.98 -11.45 -4.62
N VAL A 12 6.00 -11.37 -3.29
CA VAL A 12 6.32 -10.14 -2.55
C VAL A 12 7.78 -9.74 -2.81
N SER A 13 8.68 -10.72 -2.98
CA SER A 13 10.09 -10.53 -3.32
C SER A 13 10.30 -9.80 -4.64
N GLU A 14 9.61 -10.22 -5.69
CA GLU A 14 9.71 -9.65 -7.04
C GLU A 14 9.20 -8.21 -7.05
N LEU A 15 8.12 -7.95 -6.32
CA LEU A 15 7.59 -6.60 -6.14
C LEU A 15 8.58 -5.69 -5.41
N LEU A 16 9.21 -6.19 -4.34
CA LEU A 16 10.21 -5.44 -3.57
C LEU A 16 11.44 -5.11 -4.43
N ILE A 17 12.00 -6.10 -5.12
CA ILE A 17 13.17 -5.90 -5.99
C ILE A 17 12.83 -4.92 -7.11
N SER A 18 11.68 -5.08 -7.76
CA SER A 18 11.22 -4.18 -8.82
C SER A 18 11.07 -2.74 -8.32
N THR A 19 10.42 -2.55 -7.17
CA THR A 19 10.21 -1.22 -6.58
C THR A 19 11.54 -0.58 -6.19
N CYS A 20 12.47 -1.33 -5.59
CA CYS A 20 13.80 -0.83 -5.25
C CYS A 20 14.57 -0.35 -6.49
N VAL A 21 14.60 -1.16 -7.54
CA VAL A 21 15.30 -0.79 -8.80
C VAL A 21 14.64 0.43 -9.44
N GLN A 22 13.31 0.46 -9.50
CA GLN A 22 12.55 1.60 -10.04
C GLN A 22 12.80 2.88 -9.24
N CYS A 23 12.82 2.82 -7.91
CA CYS A 23 13.13 3.97 -7.06
C CYS A 23 14.54 4.50 -7.27
N VAL A 24 15.55 3.62 -7.40
CA VAL A 24 16.94 4.04 -7.66
C VAL A 24 17.04 4.73 -9.02
N LEU A 25 16.48 4.12 -10.07
CA LEU A 25 16.50 4.71 -11.42
C LEU A 25 15.73 6.04 -11.46
N PHE A 26 14.56 6.10 -10.83
CA PHE A 26 13.75 7.31 -10.78
C PHE A 26 14.43 8.41 -9.97
N SER A 27 15.05 8.10 -8.83
CA SER A 27 15.76 9.10 -8.03
C SER A 27 16.95 9.72 -8.77
N LEU A 28 17.61 8.99 -9.68
CA LEU A 28 18.75 9.48 -10.44
C LEU A 28 18.34 10.29 -11.68
N LEU A 29 17.22 9.93 -12.32
CA LEU A 29 16.84 10.47 -13.63
C LEU A 29 15.60 11.38 -13.60
N SER A 30 14.89 11.50 -12.47
CA SER A 30 13.65 12.29 -12.38
C SER A 30 13.88 13.78 -12.18
N ALA A 31 12.93 14.59 -12.66
CA ALA A 31 12.88 16.03 -12.40
C ALA A 31 12.43 16.39 -10.97
N GLN A 32 11.78 15.45 -10.26
CA GLN A 32 11.28 15.64 -8.89
C GLN A 32 11.55 14.39 -8.03
N PRO A 33 12.73 14.29 -7.39
CA PRO A 33 13.12 13.12 -6.61
C PRO A 33 12.34 12.95 -5.30
N LEU A 34 11.53 13.94 -4.90
CA LEU A 34 10.64 13.82 -3.73
C LEU A 34 9.43 12.91 -3.99
N LEU A 35 9.14 12.58 -5.25
CA LEU A 35 8.03 11.70 -5.60
C LEU A 35 8.42 10.25 -5.33
N VAL A 36 7.70 9.61 -4.41
CA VAL A 36 7.86 8.18 -4.09
C VAL A 36 7.03 7.37 -5.07
N VAL A 37 7.70 6.58 -5.90
CA VAL A 37 7.05 5.61 -6.79
C VAL A 37 6.84 4.31 -6.02
N GLY A 38 5.63 3.76 -6.09
CA GLY A 38 5.30 2.53 -5.39
C GLY A 38 4.02 1.90 -5.89
N PHE A 39 3.82 0.65 -5.50
CA PHE A 39 2.60 -0.09 -5.80
C PHE A 39 1.42 0.53 -5.05
N SER A 40 0.31 0.76 -5.76
CA SER A 40 -0.89 1.37 -5.19
C SER A 40 -2.04 0.37 -5.08
N GLY A 41 -2.96 0.61 -4.14
CA GLY A 41 -4.16 -0.22 -3.95
C GLY A 41 -4.97 -0.44 -5.23
N PRO A 42 -5.28 0.60 -6.04
CA PRO A 42 -5.97 0.44 -7.31
C PRO A 42 -5.24 -0.46 -8.31
N LEU A 43 -3.90 -0.39 -8.34
CA LEU A 43 -3.10 -1.24 -9.23
C LEU A 43 -3.14 -2.71 -8.79
N LEU A 44 -3.21 -2.98 -7.48
CA LEU A 44 -3.43 -4.33 -6.95
C LEU A 44 -4.77 -4.91 -7.42
N VAL A 45 -5.85 -4.12 -7.29
CA VAL A 45 -7.19 -4.54 -7.68
C VAL A 45 -7.26 -4.78 -9.19
N PHE A 46 -6.60 -3.93 -9.98
CA PHE A 46 -6.46 -4.15 -11.43
C PHE A 46 -5.75 -5.47 -11.74
N GLU A 47 -4.62 -5.77 -11.09
CA GLU A 47 -3.89 -7.02 -11.28
C GLU A 47 -4.71 -8.26 -10.87
N GLU A 48 -5.49 -8.19 -9.78
CA GLU A 48 -6.40 -9.27 -9.35
C GLU A 48 -7.52 -9.51 -10.38
N ALA A 49 -8.15 -8.43 -10.88
CA ALA A 49 -9.16 -8.52 -11.91
C ALA A 49 -8.60 -9.05 -13.23
N PHE A 50 -7.41 -8.59 -13.63
CA PHE A 50 -6.74 -9.03 -14.85
C PHE A 50 -6.34 -10.52 -14.76
N TYR A 51 -5.82 -10.94 -13.61
CA TYR A 51 -5.52 -12.35 -13.36
C TYR A 51 -6.79 -13.23 -13.46
N SER A 52 -7.89 -12.82 -12.83
CA SER A 52 -9.16 -13.53 -12.92
C SER A 52 -9.69 -13.58 -14.36
N PHE A 53 -9.52 -12.50 -15.12
CA PHE A 53 -9.91 -12.45 -16.54
C PHE A 53 -9.08 -13.40 -17.40
N CYS A 54 -7.76 -13.43 -17.22
CA CYS A 54 -6.88 -14.35 -17.93
C CYS A 54 -7.21 -15.81 -17.60
N SER A 55 -7.45 -16.11 -16.32
CA SER A 55 -7.81 -17.48 -15.89
C SER A 55 -9.15 -17.95 -16.47
N SER A 56 -10.15 -17.09 -16.59
CA SER A 56 -11.45 -17.44 -17.17
C SER A 56 -11.38 -17.67 -18.68
N ASN A 57 -10.46 -17.00 -19.37
CA ASN A 57 -10.30 -17.10 -20.82
C ASN A 57 -9.19 -18.09 -21.25
N GLY A 58 -8.55 -18.78 -20.30
CA GLY A 58 -7.43 -19.69 -20.58
C GLY A 58 -6.19 -18.99 -21.17
N LEU A 59 -6.07 -17.68 -20.96
CA LEU A 59 -4.94 -16.88 -21.45
C LEU A 59 -3.80 -16.92 -20.43
N GLU A 60 -2.58 -17.00 -20.94
CA GLU A 60 -1.39 -16.97 -20.10
C GLU A 60 -1.16 -15.57 -19.51
N TYR A 61 -1.29 -15.45 -18.19
CA TYR A 61 -1.21 -14.18 -17.45
C TYR A 61 0.10 -13.42 -17.74
N ILE A 62 1.24 -14.10 -17.75
CA ILE A 62 2.55 -13.45 -17.94
C ILE A 62 2.68 -12.83 -19.34
N VAL A 63 2.20 -13.52 -20.37
CA VAL A 63 2.19 -13.01 -21.75
C VAL A 63 1.28 -11.80 -21.87
N GLY A 64 0.07 -11.87 -21.30
CA GLY A 64 -0.86 -10.75 -21.28
C GLY A 64 -0.29 -9.51 -20.58
N ARG A 65 0.46 -9.71 -19.49
CA ARG A 65 1.11 -8.62 -18.75
C ARG A 65 2.21 -7.92 -19.56
N VAL A 66 3.02 -8.68 -20.30
CA VAL A 66 4.05 -8.12 -21.20
C VAL A 66 3.40 -7.28 -22.30
N TRP A 67 2.29 -7.75 -22.88
CA TRP A 67 1.54 -7.00 -23.89
C TRP A 67 0.96 -5.69 -23.34
N ILE A 68 0.38 -5.69 -22.15
CA ILE A 68 -0.08 -4.45 -21.49
C ILE A 68 1.11 -3.50 -21.26
N GLY A 69 2.25 -4.02 -20.81
CA GLY A 69 3.47 -3.23 -20.64
C GLY A 69 3.95 -2.57 -21.94
N PHE A 70 3.93 -3.30 -23.05
CA PHE A 70 4.27 -2.76 -24.37
C PHE A 70 3.34 -1.61 -24.77
N TRP A 71 2.03 -1.78 -24.61
CA TRP A 71 1.05 -0.73 -24.89
C TRP A 71 1.19 0.48 -23.97
N LEU A 72 1.52 0.28 -22.68
CA LEU A 72 1.76 1.38 -21.74
C LEU A 72 2.97 2.22 -22.17
N ILE A 73 4.08 1.59 -22.59
CA ILE A 73 5.26 2.32 -23.08
C ILE A 73 4.90 3.13 -24.34
N LEU A 74 4.19 2.52 -25.29
CA LEU A 74 3.75 3.21 -26.51
C LEU A 74 2.86 4.41 -26.19
N LEU A 75 1.85 4.24 -25.33
CA LEU A 75 0.95 5.32 -24.94
C LEU A 75 1.68 6.45 -24.21
N VAL A 76 2.62 6.13 -23.31
CA VAL A 76 3.42 7.13 -22.61
C VAL A 76 4.29 7.91 -23.60
N LEU A 77 4.95 7.26 -24.55
CA LEU A 77 5.77 7.93 -25.56
C LEU A 77 4.95 8.87 -26.44
N VAL A 78 3.75 8.45 -26.88
CA VAL A 78 2.85 9.29 -27.68
C VAL A 78 2.38 10.51 -26.88
N VAL A 79 2.00 10.33 -25.61
CA VAL A 79 1.54 11.44 -24.75
C VAL A 79 2.68 12.42 -24.46
N VAL A 80 3.91 11.93 -24.25
CA VAL A 80 5.09 12.78 -24.05
C VAL A 80 5.42 13.55 -25.33
N ALA A 81 5.38 12.90 -26.49
CA ALA A 81 5.65 13.53 -27.79
C ALA A 81 4.65 14.64 -28.14
N TRP A 82 3.40 14.53 -27.69
CA TRP A 82 2.35 15.54 -27.92
C TRP A 82 2.26 16.62 -26.82
N GLU A 83 3.27 16.76 -25.97
CA GLU A 83 3.26 17.68 -24.83
C GLU A 83 2.03 17.51 -23.90
N GLY A 84 1.67 16.26 -23.58
CA GLY A 84 0.53 15.93 -22.70
C GLY A 84 0.55 16.61 -21.31
N SER A 85 1.70 17.17 -20.91
CA SER A 85 1.86 18.03 -19.73
C SER A 85 0.92 19.23 -19.70
N PHE A 86 0.39 19.67 -20.85
CA PHE A 86 -0.65 20.69 -20.90
C PHE A 86 -1.94 20.24 -20.18
N LEU A 87 -2.28 18.95 -20.23
CA LEU A 87 -3.50 18.41 -19.60
C LEU A 87 -3.46 18.55 -18.07
N VAL A 88 -2.26 18.45 -17.49
CA VAL A 88 -2.03 18.61 -16.04
C VAL A 88 -2.37 20.04 -15.58
N ARG A 89 -2.28 21.05 -16.46
CA ARG A 89 -2.66 22.44 -16.11
C ARG A 89 -4.16 22.62 -15.87
N TYR A 90 -5.00 21.71 -16.37
CA TYR A 90 -6.44 21.74 -16.11
C TYR A 90 -6.81 21.14 -14.73
N LEU A 91 -5.86 20.49 -14.04
CA LEU A 91 -6.08 20.03 -12.67
C LEU A 91 -6.00 21.22 -11.71
N SER A 92 -7.16 21.66 -11.24
CA SER A 92 -7.26 22.76 -10.29
C SER A 92 -6.86 22.33 -8.88
N ARG A 93 -6.56 23.30 -8.01
CA ARG A 93 -6.34 23.04 -6.57
C ARG A 93 -7.52 22.31 -5.93
N TYR A 94 -8.74 22.61 -6.38
CA TYR A 94 -9.96 21.97 -5.91
C TYR A 94 -9.97 20.45 -6.19
N THR A 95 -9.59 20.03 -7.40
CA THR A 95 -9.56 18.59 -7.72
C THR A 95 -8.44 17.88 -6.96
N GLN A 96 -7.30 18.54 -6.75
CA GLN A 96 -6.19 18.00 -5.97
C GLN A 96 -6.57 17.80 -4.49
N GLU A 97 -7.25 18.76 -3.88
CA GLU A 97 -7.73 18.67 -2.50
C GLU A 97 -8.74 17.51 -2.34
N ILE A 98 -9.72 17.41 -3.24
CA ILE A 98 -10.70 16.30 -3.25
C ILE A 98 -9.99 14.96 -3.43
N PHE A 99 -9.05 14.86 -4.37
CA PHE A 99 -8.32 13.63 -4.63
C PHE A 99 -7.48 13.20 -3.42
N SER A 100 -6.80 14.14 -2.78
CA SER A 100 -6.03 13.87 -1.56
C SER A 100 -6.91 13.41 -0.39
N PHE A 101 -8.10 14.00 -0.24
CA PHE A 101 -9.09 13.59 0.75
C PHE A 101 -9.63 12.18 0.44
N LEU A 102 -9.93 11.89 -0.83
CA LEU A 102 -10.42 10.58 -1.26
C LEU A 102 -9.41 9.47 -0.98
N ILE A 103 -8.13 9.64 -1.35
CA ILE A 103 -7.09 8.64 -1.06
C ILE A 103 -6.97 8.42 0.45
N SER A 104 -6.97 9.50 1.23
CA SER A 104 -6.89 9.41 2.70
C SER A 104 -8.07 8.63 3.28
N LEU A 105 -9.28 8.86 2.77
CA LEU A 105 -10.49 8.15 3.18
C LEU A 105 -10.46 6.67 2.79
N ILE A 106 -10.01 6.34 1.57
CA ILE A 106 -9.82 4.96 1.12
C ILE A 106 -8.82 4.24 2.01
N PHE A 107 -7.70 4.87 2.34
CA PHE A 107 -6.68 4.27 3.20
C PHE A 107 -7.21 3.96 4.61
N ILE A 108 -7.94 4.91 5.21
CA ILE A 108 -8.60 4.69 6.51
C ILE A 108 -9.59 3.52 6.41
N PHE A 109 -10.45 3.49 5.38
CA PHE A 109 -11.42 2.42 5.19
C PHE A 109 -10.75 1.04 5.01
N GLU A 110 -9.65 0.98 4.25
CA GLU A 110 -8.89 -0.25 4.04
C GLU A 110 -8.32 -0.76 5.36
N THR A 111 -7.71 0.10 6.19
CA THR A 111 -7.15 -0.32 7.50
C THR A 111 -8.22 -0.93 8.42
N PHE A 112 -9.41 -0.33 8.50
CA PHE A 112 -10.53 -0.91 9.25
C PHE A 112 -11.04 -2.21 8.63
N SER A 113 -11.11 -2.30 7.30
CA SER A 113 -11.53 -3.53 6.60
C SER A 113 -10.56 -4.69 6.86
N LYS A 114 -9.25 -4.42 6.93
CA LYS A 114 -8.23 -5.41 7.33
C LYS A 114 -8.43 -5.84 8.79
N LEU A 115 -8.69 -4.90 9.70
CA LEU A 115 -8.98 -5.22 11.10
C LEU A 115 -10.21 -6.13 11.22
N VAL A 116 -11.31 -5.81 10.55
CA VAL A 116 -12.52 -6.65 10.54
C VAL A 116 -12.23 -8.04 9.96
N THR A 117 -11.38 -8.13 8.94
CA THR A 117 -10.95 -9.42 8.37
C THR A 117 -10.18 -10.26 9.40
N ILE A 118 -9.30 -9.66 10.19
CA ILE A 118 -8.58 -10.34 11.28
C ILE A 118 -9.57 -10.87 12.33
N PHE A 119 -10.58 -10.07 12.70
CA PHE A 119 -11.65 -10.50 13.62
C PHE A 119 -12.50 -11.66 13.08
N LYS A 120 -12.70 -11.73 11.76
CA LYS A 120 -13.40 -12.86 11.12
C LYS A 120 -12.54 -14.13 11.08
N ASN A 121 -11.24 -13.99 10.83
CA ASN A 121 -10.30 -15.11 10.78
C ASN A 121 -10.02 -15.69 12.17
N HIS A 122 -10.02 -14.85 13.20
CA HIS A 122 -9.84 -15.23 14.60
C HIS A 122 -11.09 -14.84 15.42
N PRO A 123 -12.21 -15.59 15.28
CA PRO A 123 -13.42 -15.30 16.04
C PRO A 123 -13.17 -15.44 17.54
N LEU A 124 -13.80 -14.56 18.32
CA LEU A 124 -13.74 -14.60 19.77
C LEU A 124 -14.59 -15.76 20.30
N THR A 125 -14.04 -16.96 20.31
CA THR A 125 -14.67 -18.12 20.95
C THR A 125 -14.29 -18.20 22.43
N ARG A 126 -15.14 -18.85 23.23
CA ARG A 126 -14.92 -19.03 24.68
C ARG A 126 -14.03 -20.25 24.99
N HIS A 127 -14.02 -21.21 24.06
CA HIS A 127 -13.17 -22.40 24.09
C HIS A 127 -12.29 -22.42 22.85
N TYR A 128 -10.99 -22.57 23.04
CA TYR A 128 -10.01 -22.77 21.99
C TYR A 128 -9.33 -24.12 22.19
N SER A 129 -9.23 -24.92 21.13
CA SER A 129 -8.35 -26.09 21.12
C SER A 129 -6.93 -25.60 20.86
N VAL A 130 -6.19 -25.34 21.94
CA VAL A 130 -4.79 -24.89 21.85
C VAL A 130 -3.94 -26.08 21.40
N GLN A 131 -3.46 -26.03 20.17
CA GLN A 131 -2.39 -26.92 19.71
C GLN A 131 -1.05 -26.26 20.05
N PRO A 132 -0.03 -27.02 20.47
CA PRO A 132 1.27 -26.47 20.86
C PRO A 132 2.11 -25.94 19.68
N ASP A 133 1.74 -26.28 18.44
CA ASP A 133 2.44 -25.85 17.23
C ASP A 133 1.69 -24.71 16.51
N PHE A 134 2.46 -23.73 16.05
CA PHE A 134 1.97 -22.65 15.19
C PHE A 134 1.61 -23.22 13.81
N GLN A 135 0.31 -23.29 13.51
CA GLN A 135 -0.20 -23.61 12.18
C GLN A 135 -0.86 -22.38 11.55
N PRO A 136 -0.37 -21.90 10.40
CA PRO A 136 -1.00 -20.77 9.71
C PRO A 136 -2.42 -21.16 9.28
N GLY A 137 -3.42 -20.46 9.82
CA GLY A 137 -4.84 -20.67 9.51
C GLY A 137 -5.69 -21.26 10.64
N VAL A 138 -5.09 -21.65 11.78
CA VAL A 138 -5.86 -22.05 12.97
C VAL A 138 -6.28 -20.79 13.76
N PRO A 139 -7.55 -20.66 14.20
CA PRO A 139 -7.99 -19.54 15.03
C PRO A 139 -7.29 -19.54 16.38
N GLU A 140 -6.24 -18.73 16.50
CA GLU A 140 -5.57 -18.53 17.79
C GLU A 140 -6.39 -17.65 18.75
N PRO A 141 -6.39 -17.98 20.05
CA PRO A 141 -7.01 -17.14 21.07
C PRO A 141 -6.34 -15.76 21.14
N ASN A 142 -7.17 -14.72 21.37
CA ASN A 142 -6.75 -13.36 21.71
C ASN A 142 -6.00 -12.57 20.60
N THR A 143 -5.67 -13.17 19.46
CA THR A 143 -4.98 -12.48 18.34
C THR A 143 -5.77 -11.28 17.82
N ALA A 144 -7.10 -11.41 17.71
CA ALA A 144 -7.97 -10.31 17.28
C ALA A 144 -7.93 -9.12 18.28
N LEU A 145 -8.02 -9.39 19.58
CA LEU A 145 -8.00 -8.35 20.61
C LEU A 145 -6.63 -7.68 20.70
N LEU A 146 -5.55 -8.47 20.68
CA LEU A 146 -4.18 -7.96 20.65
C LEU A 146 -3.95 -7.05 19.42
N SER A 147 -4.41 -7.47 18.23
CA SER A 147 -4.28 -6.66 17.02
C SER A 147 -5.01 -5.31 17.11
N LEU A 148 -6.19 -5.27 17.75
CA LEU A 148 -6.94 -4.05 18.00
C LEU A 148 -6.20 -3.13 18.98
N VAL A 149 -5.70 -3.68 20.08
CA VAL A 149 -4.95 -2.91 21.09
C VAL A 149 -3.66 -2.35 20.49
N LEU A 150 -2.93 -3.12 19.68
CA LEU A 150 -1.72 -2.65 19.01
C LEU A 150 -2.02 -1.56 17.99
N MET A 151 -3.07 -1.71 17.18
CA MET A 151 -3.50 -0.67 16.23
C MET A 151 -3.88 0.63 16.94
N ALA A 152 -4.71 0.56 17.98
CA ALA A 152 -5.12 1.74 18.74
C ALA A 152 -3.95 2.38 19.52
N GLY A 153 -3.09 1.55 20.11
CA GLY A 153 -1.93 1.98 20.89
C GLY A 153 -0.89 2.70 20.03
N THR A 154 -0.54 2.14 18.87
CA THR A 154 0.39 2.78 17.92
C THR A 154 -0.18 4.07 17.35
N PHE A 155 -1.48 4.11 17.03
CA PHE A 155 -2.14 5.34 16.58
C PHE A 155 -2.10 6.44 17.64
N PHE A 156 -2.46 6.12 18.88
CA PHE A 156 -2.45 7.09 19.98
C PHE A 156 -1.03 7.58 20.29
N LEU A 157 -0.05 6.66 20.32
CA LEU A 157 1.35 7.01 20.52
C LEU A 157 1.86 7.94 19.40
N ALA A 158 1.60 7.61 18.13
CA ALA A 158 1.98 8.44 17.00
C ALA A 158 1.31 9.82 17.04
N PHE A 159 0.03 9.89 17.41
CA PHE A 159 -0.70 11.14 17.59
C PHE A 159 -0.11 12.00 18.71
N PHE A 160 0.22 11.38 19.85
CA PHE A 160 0.86 12.03 20.98
C PHE A 160 2.25 12.54 20.62
N LEU A 161 3.08 11.73 19.95
CA LEU A 161 4.41 12.13 19.45
C LEU A 161 4.32 13.31 18.47
N ARG A 162 3.30 13.33 17.60
CA ARG A 162 3.06 14.46 16.69
C ARG A 162 2.72 15.74 17.44
N LYS A 163 1.88 15.67 18.48
CA LYS A 163 1.57 16.82 19.34
C LYS A 163 2.79 17.26 20.17
N PHE A 164 3.58 16.33 20.67
CA PHE A 164 4.83 16.62 21.38
C PHE A 164 5.84 17.37 20.51
N LYS A 165 5.96 16.99 19.23
CA LYS A 165 6.83 17.68 18.26
C LYS A 165 6.45 19.16 18.02
N ASN A 166 5.15 19.47 18.10
CA ASN A 166 4.63 20.83 17.92
C ASN A 166 4.51 21.61 19.25
N SER A 167 4.77 20.98 20.39
CA SER A 167 4.68 21.60 21.70
C SER A 167 5.98 22.35 22.05
N SER A 168 5.85 23.45 22.80
CA SER A 168 6.96 24.34 23.21
C SER A 168 7.91 23.70 24.25
N PHE A 169 7.68 22.45 24.64
CA PHE A 169 8.24 21.85 25.85
C PHE A 169 9.64 21.23 25.69
N LEU A 170 10.21 21.16 24.46
CA LEU A 170 11.52 20.54 24.20
C LEU A 170 12.50 21.48 23.47
N PRO A 171 13.80 21.48 23.85
CA PRO A 171 14.83 22.27 23.18
C PRO A 171 15.06 21.82 21.73
N GLY A 172 15.40 22.78 20.85
CA GLY A 172 15.36 22.62 19.39
C GLY A 172 16.13 21.42 18.81
N LYS A 173 17.22 20.96 19.45
CA LYS A 173 17.99 19.78 18.99
C LYS A 173 17.24 18.45 19.16
N VAL A 174 16.45 18.29 20.23
CA VAL A 174 15.64 17.07 20.47
C VAL A 174 14.41 17.06 19.56
N ARG A 175 13.85 18.24 19.26
CA ARG A 175 12.74 18.40 18.30
C ARG A 175 13.12 17.98 16.88
N THR A 176 14.36 18.26 16.44
CA THR A 176 14.88 17.85 15.13
C THR A 176 15.35 16.39 15.12
N GLY A 177 15.75 15.81 16.27
CA GLY A 177 16.04 14.37 16.40
C GLY A 177 14.79 13.46 16.36
N GLY A 178 13.60 14.01 16.59
CA GLY A 178 12.32 13.29 16.55
C GLY A 178 11.81 12.91 15.15
N HIS A 179 12.65 13.01 14.10
CA HIS A 179 12.31 12.53 12.76
C HIS A 179 12.07 11.00 12.69
N GLY A 180 12.51 10.24 13.70
CA GLY A 180 12.29 8.79 13.82
C GLY A 180 11.01 8.37 14.57
N GLY A 181 9.97 9.21 14.64
CA GLY A 181 8.74 8.91 15.39
C GLY A 181 7.90 7.73 14.86
N VAL A 182 8.19 7.26 13.65
CA VAL A 182 7.69 5.99 13.11
C VAL A 182 8.83 5.34 12.32
N PRO A 183 9.63 4.45 12.91
CA PRO A 183 10.51 3.56 12.16
C PRO A 183 9.74 2.38 11.58
#